data_AF-A0A830FG20-F1
#
_entry.id   AF-A0A830FG20-F1
#
_cell.length_a   1.000
_cell.length_b   1.000
_cell.length_c   1.000
_cell.angle_alpha   90.00
_cell.angle_beta   90.00
_cell.angle_gamma   90.00
#
_symmetry.space_group_name_H-M   'P 1'
#
loop_
_entity.id
_entity.type
_entity.pdbx_description
1 polymer ?
#
loop_
_entity_poly.entity_id
_entity_poly.type
_entity_poly.pdbx_seq_one_letter_code
_entity_poly.pdbx_strand_id
1 'polypeptide(L)' 'MDQLDVSGSFDVHEYRHGLKLLKDDRGTMTLSNRKGFACPACGNEFETLFISEKRTNTFGDPGSPFCLVRTDDQLLVLTH' A
#
# COMPACT_ATOMS: atom_id res chain seq x y z
N MET A 1 3.25 -15.74 4.53
CA MET A 1 3.44 -14.31 4.27
C MET A 1 2.62 -13.60 5.30
N ASP A 2 3.20 -12.63 5.99
CA ASP A 2 2.41 -11.79 6.90
C ASP A 2 1.58 -10.84 6.04
N GLN A 3 0.30 -10.69 6.39
CA GLN A 3 -0.61 -9.78 5.71
C GLN A 3 -0.58 -8.42 6.42
N LEU A 4 -0.72 -7.34 5.67
CA LEU A 4 -0.83 -6.01 6.27
C LEU A 4 -2.14 -5.89 7.05
N ASP A 5 -2.07 -5.48 8.31
CA ASP A 5 -3.25 -5.06 9.06
C ASP A 5 -3.69 -3.68 8.58
N VAL A 6 -4.96 -3.60 8.21
CA VAL A 6 -5.63 -2.42 7.66
C VAL A 6 -6.94 -2.13 8.39
N SER A 7 -7.16 -2.76 9.55
CA SER A 7 -8.32 -2.49 10.38
C SER A 7 -8.23 -1.09 11.01
N GLY A 8 -8.88 -0.11 10.40
CA GLY A 8 -8.91 1.30 10.82
C GLY A 8 -7.94 2.18 10.04
N SER A 9 -6.63 2.02 10.25
CA SER A 9 -5.59 2.76 9.52
C SER A 9 -4.33 1.93 9.35
N PHE A 10 -3.64 2.12 8.25
CA PHE A 10 -2.35 1.45 8.02
C PHE A 10 -1.22 2.23 8.68
N ASP A 11 -0.48 1.60 9.60
CA ASP A 11 0.71 2.19 10.21
C ASP A 11 2.00 1.65 9.58
N VAL A 12 2.65 2.50 8.78
CA VAL A 12 3.94 2.18 8.14
C VAL A 12 5.04 1.86 9.17
N HIS A 13 4.97 2.37 10.40
CA HIS A 13 6.00 2.14 11.41
C HIS A 13 6.07 0.69 11.86
N GLU A 14 4.95 -0.03 11.83
CA GLU A 14 4.88 -1.46 12.14
C GLU A 14 5.63 -2.29 11.08
N TYR A 15 5.46 -1.92 9.81
CA TYR A 15 5.97 -2.65 8.66
C TYR A 15 7.29 -2.09 8.10
N ARG A 16 7.90 -1.07 8.71
CA ARG A 16 9.15 -0.42 8.27
C ARG A 16 10.33 -1.38 8.11
N HIS A 17 10.27 -2.53 8.76
CA HIS A 17 11.30 -3.57 8.73
C HIS A 17 11.26 -4.42 7.45
N GLY A 18 10.14 -4.40 6.71
CA GLY A 18 9.97 -5.13 5.45
C GLY A 18 9.46 -4.29 4.28
N LEU A 19 9.02 -3.06 4.53
CA LEU A 19 8.68 -2.08 3.50
C LEU A 19 9.79 -1.03 3.37
N LYS A 20 10.18 -0.72 2.13
CA LYS A 20 11.08 0.38 1.84
C LYS A 20 10.31 1.57 1.29
N LEU A 21 10.48 2.73 1.91
CA LEU A 21 10.00 3.99 1.37
C LEU A 21 10.70 4.32 0.04
N LEU A 22 9.91 4.48 -1.03
CA LEU A 22 10.38 4.95 -2.33
C LEU A 22 10.14 6.46 -2.48
N LYS A 23 8.97 6.93 -2.05
CA LYS A 23 8.56 8.32 -2.17
C LYS A 23 7.64 8.70 -1.01
N ASP A 24 7.81 9.92 -0.52
CA ASP A 24 6.95 10.54 0.48
C ASP A 24 6.65 11.97 0.02
N ASP A 25 5.38 12.25 -0.26
CA ASP A 25 4.89 13.58 -0.58
C ASP A 25 3.77 13.94 0.41
N ARG A 26 3.38 15.22 0.46
CA ARG A 26 2.34 15.68 1.38
C ARG A 26 1.00 14.95 1.17
N GLY A 27 0.70 14.01 2.08
CA GLY A 27 -0.51 13.20 2.14
C GLY A 27 -0.51 11.94 1.26
N THR A 28 0.64 11.56 0.66
CA THR A 28 0.77 10.34 -0.15
C THR A 28 2.14 9.69 0.02
N MET A 29 2.18 8.37 0.09
CA MET A 29 3.40 7.60 0.30
C MET A 29 3.47 6.42 -0.66
N THR A 30 4.66 6.11 -1.18
CA THR A 30 4.91 4.92 -2.00
C THR A 30 5.99 4.07 -1.36
N LEU A 31 5.69 2.80 -1.15
CA LEU A 31 6.52 1.80 -0.47
C LEU A 31 6.73 0.60 -1.39
N SER A 32 7.92 0.03 -1.40
CA SER A 32 8.22 -1.25 -2.06
C SER A 32 8.26 -2.37 -1.01
N ASN A 33 7.63 -3.50 -1.35
CA ASN A 33 7.63 -4.70 -0.53
C ASN A 33 8.95 -5.45 -0.71
N ARG A 34 9.75 -5.56 0.37
CA ARG A 34 11.04 -6.27 0.34
C ARG A 34 11.02 -7.61 1.07
N LYS A 35 9.95 -7.88 1.80
CA LYS A 35 9.80 -9.09 2.62
C LYS A 35 8.66 -10.00 2.18
N GLY A 36 8.01 -9.69 1.06
CA GLY A 36 6.93 -10.49 0.51
C GLY A 36 5.69 -10.50 1.40
N PHE A 37 5.30 -9.35 1.94
CA PHE A 37 4.00 -9.21 2.61
C PHE A 37 2.84 -9.51 1.65
N ALA A 38 1.79 -10.12 2.18
CA ALA A 38 0.58 -10.41 1.43
C ALA A 38 -0.34 -9.18 1.33
N CYS A 39 -0.96 -9.02 0.17
CA CYS A 39 -1.96 -8.00 -0.09
C CYS A 39 -3.24 -8.31 0.69
N PRO A 40 -3.78 -7.35 1.47
CA PRO A 40 -4.97 -7.61 2.26
C PRO A 40 -6.26 -7.82 1.46
N ALA A 41 -6.29 -7.46 0.18
CA ALA A 41 -7.46 -7.65 -0.68
C ALA A 41 -7.52 -9.05 -1.32
N CYS A 42 -6.39 -9.55 -1.84
CA CYS A 42 -6.36 -10.77 -2.65
C CYS A 42 -5.51 -11.90 -2.02
N GLY A 43 -4.73 -11.60 -0.99
CA GLY A 43 -3.83 -12.55 -0.32
C GLY A 43 -2.51 -12.84 -1.06
N ASN A 44 -2.33 -12.35 -2.30
CA ASN A 44 -1.09 -12.51 -3.05
C ASN A 44 -0.01 -11.53 -2.59
N GLU A 45 1.26 -11.88 -2.80
CA GLU A 45 2.37 -10.94 -2.64
C GLU A 45 2.18 -9.73 -3.57
N PHE A 46 2.42 -8.53 -3.07
CA PHE A 46 2.41 -7.29 -3.85
C PHE A 46 3.82 -6.73 -3.98
N GLU A 47 4.09 -6.00 -5.06
CA GLU A 47 5.39 -5.37 -5.29
C GLU A 47 5.49 -3.97 -4.67
N THR A 48 4.45 -3.15 -4.89
CA THR A 48 4.41 -1.74 -4.46
C THR A 48 3.10 -1.43 -3.74
N LEU A 49 3.19 -0.67 -2.66
CA LEU A 49 2.07 -0.12 -1.90
C LEU A 49 2.09 1.41 -2.02
N PHE A 50 1.02 1.99 -2.52
CA PHE A 50 0.74 3.42 -2.48
C PHE A 50 -0.33 3.71 -1.43
N ILE A 51 -0.07 4.68 -0.56
CA ILE A 51 -0.96 5.12 0.51
C ILE A 51 -1.34 6.57 0.23
N SER A 52 -2.61 6.92 0.40
CA SER A 52 -3.09 8.29 0.24
C SER A 52 -4.16 8.62 1.26
N GLU A 53 -3.98 9.76 1.93
CA GLU A 53 -5.01 10.40 2.77
C GLU A 53 -5.94 11.30 1.95
N LYS A 54 -5.65 11.46 0.65
CA LYS A 54 -6.46 12.28 -0.25
C LYS A 54 -7.71 11.52 -0.65
N ARG A 55 -8.85 12.22 -0.62
CA ARG A 55 -10.15 11.68 -1.07
C ARG A 55 -10.16 11.25 -2.54
N THR A 56 -9.33 11.89 -3.38
CA THR A 56 -9.25 11.63 -4.81
C THR A 56 -7.80 11.48 -5.23
N ASN A 57 -7.52 10.45 -6.02
CA ASN A 57 -6.21 10.20 -6.60
C ASN A 57 -6.38 9.92 -8.09
N THR A 58 -5.44 10.41 -8.89
CA THR A 58 -5.35 10.10 -10.31
C THR A 58 -4.12 9.24 -10.52
N PHE A 59 -4.29 8.09 -11.14
CA PHE A 59 -3.20 7.18 -11.47
C PHE A 59 -2.98 7.20 -12.99
N GLY A 60 -1.74 7.01 -13.41
CA GLY A 60 -1.43 6.68 -14.81
C GLY A 60 -1.79 5.22 -15.10
N ASP A 61 -1.33 4.71 -16.25
CA ASP A 61 -1.39 3.26 -16.51
C ASP A 61 -0.43 2.54 -15.56
N PRO A 62 -0.92 1.69 -14.64
CA PRO A 62 -0.08 0.97 -13.69
C PRO A 62 0.71 -0.18 -14.34
N GLY A 63 0.37 -0.61 -15.56
CA GLY A 63 1.07 -1.69 -16.26
C GLY A 63 0.86 -3.10 -15.69
N SER A 64 0.25 -3.23 -14.51
CA SER A 64 -0.12 -4.51 -13.89
C SER A 64 -1.45 -4.43 -13.12
N PRO A 65 -2.09 -5.58 -12.81
CA PRO A 65 -3.25 -5.59 -11.94
C PRO A 65 -2.92 -5.02 -10.57
N PHE A 66 -3.86 -4.26 -10.02
CA PHE A 66 -3.71 -3.68 -8.70
C PHE A 66 -4.95 -3.91 -7.85
N CYS A 67 -4.71 -4.05 -6.55
CA CYS A 67 -5.75 -4.11 -5.55
C CYS A 67 -5.96 -2.73 -4.93
N LEU A 68 -7.21 -2.46 -4.54
CA LEU A 68 -7.61 -1.28 -3.81
C LEU A 68 -8.13 -1.69 -2.45
N VAL A 69 -7.62 -1.07 -1.40
CA VAL A 69 -8.10 -1.23 -0.03
C VAL A 69 -8.38 0.14 0.54
N ARG A 70 -9.56 0.29 1.14
CA ARG A 70 -9.96 1.53 1.77
C ARG A 70 -10.09 1.29 3.27
N THR A 71 -9.39 2.10 4.04
CA THR A 71 -9.53 2.17 5.49
C THR A 71 -10.42 3.36 5.86
N ASP A 72 -10.49 3.72 7.13
CA ASP A 72 -11.33 4.84 7.58
C ASP A 72 -10.91 6.16 6.93
N ASP A 73 -9.60 6.42 6.90
CA ASP A 73 -9.03 7.69 6.44
C ASP A 73 -8.03 7.56 5.28
N GLN A 74 -7.71 6.34 4.82
CA GLN A 74 -6.68 6.12 3.82
C GLN A 74 -7.16 5.24 2.65
N LEU A 75 -6.62 5.53 1.47
CA LEU A 75 -6.67 4.66 0.30
C LEU A 75 -5.32 3.98 0.12
N LEU A 76 -5.32 2.66 0.09
CA LEU A 76 -4.17 1.84 -0.24
C LEU A 76 -4.35 1.24 -1.63
N VAL A 77 -3.32 1.36 -2.46
CA VAL A 77 -3.26 0.79 -3.80
C VAL A 77 -2.05 -0.12 -3.87
N LEU A 78 -2.27 -1.40 -4.15
CA LEU A 78 -1.22 -2.42 -4.17
C LEU A 78 -1.06 -2.98 -5.57
N THR A 79 0.11 -2.83 -6.18
CA THR A 79 0.42 -3.42 -7.50
C THR A 79 1.08 -4.78 -7.32
N HIS A 80 0.75 -5.72 -8.21
CA HIS A 80 1.28 -7.09 -8.23
C HIS A 80 2.15 -7.34 -9.44
#